data_AF-A0A3C1YX73-F1
#
_entry.id   AF-A0A3C1YX73-F1
#
_cell.length_a   1.000
_cell.length_b   1.000
_cell.length_c   1.000
_cell.angle_alpha   90.00
_cell.angle_beta   90.00
_cell.angle_gamma   90.00
#
_symmetry.space_group_name_H-M   'P 1'
#
loop_
_entity.id
_entity.type
_entity.pdbx_description
1 polymer ?
#
loop_
_entity_poly.entity_id
_entity_poly.type
_entity_poly.pdbx_seq_one_letter_code
_entity_poly.pdbx_strand_id
1 'polypeptide(L)'
;MLALKTILAESDRVPVLIFDEVDAGVGGAVAEVMGARLRDLSRHHQVLCVTHLPQVGSQAHAHFVVEKQVRQKRTVTHVRQLTPQEREEEIARMLAGVTVTKTARAAAAEMIESARDRRS
;
A
#
# COMPACT_ATOMS: atom_id res chain seq x y z
N MET A 1 -16.45 7.67 1.69
CA MET A 1 -15.53 8.62 2.35
C MET A 1 -14.37 9.02 1.44
N LEU A 2 -13.60 8.08 0.88
CA LEU A 2 -12.43 8.37 0.03
C LEU A 2 -12.73 9.32 -1.14
N ALA A 3 -13.81 9.08 -1.90
CA ALA A 3 -14.18 9.94 -3.04
C ALA A 3 -14.35 11.42 -2.67
N LEU A 4 -14.98 11.71 -1.52
CA LEU A 4 -15.16 13.09 -1.05
C LEU A 4 -13.83 13.72 -0.64
N LYS A 5 -12.95 12.97 0.03
CA LYS A 5 -11.61 13.46 0.39
C LYS A 5 -10.75 13.73 -0.83
N THR A 6 -10.84 12.92 -1.89
CA THR A 6 -10.15 13.17 -3.16
C THR A 6 -10.66 14.45 -3.82
N ILE A 7 -11.98 14.68 -3.85
CA ILE A 7 -12.57 15.89 -4.44
C ILE A 7 -12.22 17.15 -3.63
N LEU A 8 -12.19 17.06 -2.31
CA LEU A 8 -11.92 18.19 -1.42
C LEU A 8 -10.44 18.38 -1.11
N ALA A 9 -9.55 17.60 -1.72
CA ALA A 9 -8.13 17.53 -1.34
C ALA A 9 -7.43 18.90 -1.32
N GLU A 10 -7.73 19.80 -2.27
CA GLU A 10 -7.10 21.11 -2.34
C GLU A 10 -7.61 22.12 -1.31
N SER A 11 -8.85 21.95 -0.85
CA SER A 11 -9.49 22.86 0.11
C SER A 11 -9.42 22.34 1.55
N ASP A 12 -9.12 21.05 1.73
CA ASP A 12 -8.94 20.44 3.03
C ASP A 12 -7.61 20.91 3.64
N ARG A 13 -7.69 21.49 4.85
CA ARG A 13 -6.51 22.02 5.56
C ARG A 13 -5.83 20.97 6.44
N VAL A 14 -6.38 19.76 6.52
CA VAL A 14 -5.81 18.68 7.33
C VAL A 14 -4.61 18.07 6.61
N PRO A 15 -3.36 18.22 7.09
CA PRO A 15 -2.17 17.86 6.32
C PRO A 15 -1.88 16.35 6.26
N VAL A 16 -2.44 15.56 7.18
CA VAL A 16 -2.20 14.11 7.30
C VAL A 16 -3.52 13.38 7.39
N LEU A 17 -3.68 12.37 6.53
CA LEU A 17 -4.86 11.52 6.47
C LEU A 17 -4.47 10.07 6.76
N ILE A 18 -5.18 9.43 7.70
CA ILE A 18 -4.95 8.03 8.08
C ILE A 18 -6.17 7.22 7.64
N PHE A 19 -5.92 6.16 6.88
CA PHE A 19 -6.90 5.19 6.44
C PHE A 19 -6.53 3.83 7.02
N ASP A 20 -7.46 3.21 7.74
CA ASP A 20 -7.35 1.84 8.23
C ASP A 20 -8.47 1.03 7.59
N GLU A 21 -8.14 -0.12 7.02
CA GLU A 21 -9.07 -1.03 6.34
C GLU A 21 -10.01 -0.35 5.32
N VAL A 22 -9.54 0.67 4.59
CA VAL A 22 -10.32 1.27 3.49
C VAL A 22 -10.65 0.25 2.38
N ASP A 23 -9.92 -0.88 2.38
CA ASP A 23 -10.06 -2.04 1.51
C ASP A 23 -11.04 -3.12 2.00
N ALA A 24 -11.73 -2.93 3.13
CA ALA A 24 -12.69 -3.92 3.65
C ALA A 24 -13.81 -4.25 2.63
N GLY A 25 -13.91 -5.53 2.26
CA GLY A 25 -14.92 -6.01 1.30
C GLY A 25 -14.63 -5.66 -0.16
N VAL A 26 -13.42 -5.20 -0.48
CA VAL A 26 -13.00 -4.76 -1.81
C VAL A 26 -11.90 -5.68 -2.35
N GLY A 27 -11.90 -5.95 -3.66
CA GLY A 27 -10.86 -6.73 -4.32
C GLY A 27 -10.77 -6.46 -5.82
N GLY A 28 -9.73 -7.01 -6.46
CA GLY A 28 -9.54 -6.91 -7.91
C GLY A 28 -9.47 -5.47 -8.43
N ALA A 29 -10.21 -5.18 -9.50
CA ALA A 29 -10.19 -3.88 -10.17
C ALA A 29 -10.63 -2.71 -9.26
N VAL A 30 -11.49 -2.96 -8.28
CA VAL A 30 -11.94 -1.90 -7.37
C VAL A 30 -10.81 -1.49 -6.42
N ALA A 31 -10.03 -2.46 -5.93
CA ALA A 31 -8.86 -2.20 -5.10
C ALA A 31 -7.78 -1.42 -5.87
N GLU A 32 -7.61 -1.72 -7.16
CA GLU A 32 -6.70 -1.00 -8.07
C GLU A 32 -7.09 0.48 -8.19
N VAL A 33 -8.36 0.77 -8.45
CA VAL A 33 -8.86 2.14 -8.55
C VAL A 33 -8.73 2.87 -7.21
N MET A 34 -9.03 2.19 -6.10
CA MET A 34 -8.90 2.76 -4.77
C MET A 34 -7.45 3.12 -4.44
N GLY A 35 -6.49 2.23 -4.72
CA GLY A 35 -5.06 2.52 -4.58
C GLY A 35 -4.64 3.73 -5.41
N ALA A 36 -5.15 3.85 -6.64
CA ALA A 36 -4.92 5.02 -7.48
C ALA A 36 -5.43 6.32 -6.83
N ARG A 37 -6.64 6.30 -6.27
CA ARG A 37 -7.22 7.47 -5.59
C ARG A 37 -6.45 7.88 -4.34
N LEU A 38 -5.95 6.93 -3.56
CA LEU A 38 -5.08 7.20 -2.41
C LEU A 38 -3.77 7.87 -2.85
N ARG A 39 -3.20 7.41 -3.98
CA ARG A 39 -2.01 8.02 -4.57
C ARG A 39 -2.28 9.44 -5.07
N ASP A 40 -3.39 9.67 -5.76
CA ASP A 40 -3.78 11.01 -6.21
C ASP A 40 -3.95 11.96 -5.01
N LEU A 41 -4.64 11.50 -3.97
CA LEU A 41 -4.81 12.27 -2.72
C LEU A 41 -3.47 12.62 -2.07
N SER A 42 -2.48 11.73 -2.19
CA SER A 42 -1.15 11.96 -1.64
C SER A 42 -0.34 13.08 -2.33
N ARG A 43 -0.84 13.61 -3.46
CA ARG A 43 -0.27 14.82 -4.10
C ARG A 43 -0.52 16.08 -3.27
N HIS A 44 -1.55 16.07 -2.42
CA HIS A 44 -1.95 17.22 -1.60
C HIS A 44 -1.74 16.98 -0.10
N HIS A 45 -1.81 15.71 0.34
CA HIS A 45 -1.77 15.31 1.75
C HIS A 45 -0.74 14.22 2.01
N GLN A 46 -0.23 14.13 3.24
CA GLN A 46 0.44 12.90 3.66
C GLN A 46 -0.61 11.83 3.94
N VAL A 47 -0.59 10.73 3.20
CA VAL A 47 -1.54 9.62 3.34
C VAL A 47 -0.85 8.43 3.99
N LEU A 48 -1.37 7.97 5.13
CA LEU A 48 -1.01 6.71 5.76
C LEU A 48 -2.14 5.72 5.55
N CYS A 49 -1.84 4.54 5.01
CA CYS A 49 -2.83 3.50 4.77
C CYS A 49 -2.33 2.18 5.36
N VAL A 50 -3.16 1.53 6.17
CA VAL A 50 -2.98 0.12 6.57
C VAL A 50 -3.81 -0.72 5.61
N THR A 51 -3.21 -1.73 4.99
CA THR A 51 -3.85 -2.54 3.95
C THR A 51 -3.23 -3.93 3.89
N HIS A 52 -4.02 -4.90 3.48
CA HIS A 52 -3.55 -6.25 3.14
C HIS A 52 -3.60 -6.52 1.63
N LEU A 53 -4.05 -5.55 0.82
CA LEU A 53 -4.20 -5.70 -0.62
C LEU A 53 -2.94 -5.27 -1.39
N PRO A 54 -2.37 -6.14 -2.25
CA PRO A 54 -1.18 -5.79 -3.04
C PRO A 54 -1.46 -4.64 -4.01
N GLN A 55 -2.69 -4.49 -4.50
CA GLN A 55 -3.13 -3.39 -5.37
C GLN A 55 -2.99 -2.02 -4.72
N VAL A 56 -3.17 -1.95 -3.40
CA VAL A 56 -3.04 -0.70 -2.64
C VAL A 56 -1.58 -0.47 -2.27
N GLY A 57 -0.89 -1.51 -1.78
CA GLY A 57 0.53 -1.44 -1.41
C GLY A 57 1.45 -1.09 -2.60
N SER A 58 1.12 -1.55 -3.82
CA SER A 58 1.88 -1.22 -5.03
C SER A 58 1.81 0.26 -5.40
N GLN A 59 0.78 0.98 -4.97
CA GLN A 59 0.60 2.41 -5.28
C GLN A 59 1.37 3.34 -4.34
N ALA A 60 1.85 2.84 -3.20
CA ALA A 60 2.50 3.64 -2.16
C ALA A 60 3.83 4.27 -2.61
N HIS A 61 4.14 5.46 -2.09
CA HIS A 61 5.44 6.11 -2.26
C HIS A 61 6.52 5.44 -1.41
N ALA A 62 6.18 5.07 -0.17
CA ALA A 62 7.00 4.31 0.74
C ALA A 62 6.17 3.15 1.28
N HIS A 63 6.77 1.96 1.40
CA HIS A 63 6.09 0.77 1.91
C HIS A 63 6.78 0.33 3.20
N PHE A 64 5.99 0.14 4.25
CA PHE A 64 6.43 -0.33 5.55
C PHE A 64 5.78 -1.69 5.83
N VAL A 65 6.56 -2.60 6.41
CA VAL A 65 6.03 -3.87 6.91
C VAL A 65 5.89 -3.80 8.42
N VAL A 66 4.83 -4.42 8.93
CA VAL A 66 4.57 -4.58 10.36
C VAL A 66 4.77 -6.04 10.72
N GLU A 67 5.76 -6.32 11.55
CA GLU A 67 6.17 -7.68 11.93
C GLU A 67 6.15 -7.87 13.44
N LYS A 68 5.94 -9.11 13.88
CA LYS A 68 6.09 -9.50 15.28
C LYS A 68 7.49 -10.07 15.50
N GLN A 69 8.22 -9.53 16.46
CA GLN A 69 9.53 -10.04 16.89
C GLN A 69 9.45 -10.50 18.36
N VAL A 70 10.17 -11.55 18.73
CA VAL A 70 10.29 -11.95 20.15
C VAL A 70 11.57 -11.37 20.71
N ARG A 71 11.46 -10.48 21.70
CA ARG A 71 12.58 -9.92 22.47
C ARG A 71 12.39 -10.23 23.94
N GLN A 72 13.40 -10.82 24.58
CA GLN A 72 13.35 -11.15 26.02
C GLN A 72 12.07 -11.91 26.43
N LYS A 73 11.68 -12.94 25.64
CA LYS A 73 10.46 -13.74 25.83
C LYS A 73 9.14 -12.96 25.71
N ARG A 74 9.14 -11.73 25.17
CA ARG A 74 7.94 -10.94 24.88
C ARG A 74 7.82 -10.68 23.39
N THR A 75 6.62 -10.84 22.84
CA THR A 75 6.31 -10.41 21.48
C THR A 75 6.20 -8.89 21.44
N VAL A 76 6.97 -8.27 20.56
CA VAL A 76 6.93 -6.84 20.28
C VAL A 76 6.62 -6.62 18.80
N THR A 77 5.88 -5.55 18.50
CA THR A 77 5.64 -5.11 17.13
C THR A 77 6.83 -4.29 16.65
N HIS A 78 7.33 -4.61 15.47
CA HIS A 78 8.39 -3.90 14.80
C HIS A 78 7.88 -3.40 13.46
N VAL A 79 8.13 -2.13 13.16
CA VAL A 79 7.77 -1.52 11.88
C VAL A 79 9.06 -1.06 11.21
N ARG A 80 9.25 -1.42 9.96
CA ARG A 80 10.40 -0.96 9.17
C ARG A 80 10.00 -0.62 7.75
N GLN A 81 10.72 0.31 7.16
CA GLN A 81 10.60 0.61 5.74
C GLN A 81 11.23 -0.52 4.92
N LEU A 82 10.59 -0.86 3.80
CA LEU A 82 11.10 -1.80 2.82
C LEU A 82 11.98 -1.09 1.79
N THR A 83 13.08 -1.72 1.43
CA THR A 83 13.86 -1.37 0.22
C THR A 83 13.04 -1.67 -1.05
N PRO A 84 13.42 -1.16 -2.24
CA PRO A 84 12.71 -1.47 -3.48
C PRO A 84 12.58 -2.97 -3.76
N GLN A 85 13.63 -3.75 -3.49
CA GLN A 85 13.64 -5.19 -3.70
C GLN A 85 12.75 -5.92 -2.69
N GLU A 86 12.83 -5.55 -1.42
CA GLU A 86 11.97 -6.12 -0.38
C GLU A 86 10.50 -5.76 -0.59
N ARG A 87 10.23 -4.56 -1.15
CA ARG A 87 8.88 -4.15 -1.53
C ARG A 87 8.30 -5.06 -2.61
N GLU A 88 9.06 -5.38 -3.65
CA GLU A 88 8.61 -6.29 -4.71
C GLU A 88 8.31 -7.68 -4.13
N GLU A 89 9.20 -8.20 -3.29
CA GLU A 89 9.00 -9.51 -2.64
C GLU A 89 7.77 -9.51 -1.72
N GLU A 90 7.54 -8.43 -0.98
CA GLU A 90 6.37 -8.30 -0.09
C GLU A 90 5.07 -8.24 -0.89
N ILE A 91 5.01 -7.49 -1.98
CA ILE A 91 3.84 -7.46 -2.86
C ILE A 91 3.61 -8.84 -3.50
N ALA A 92 4.68 -9.53 -3.92
CA ALA A 92 4.59 -10.89 -4.43
C ALA A 92 4.09 -11.89 -3.37
N ARG A 93 4.49 -11.73 -2.11
CA ARG A 93 3.98 -12.49 -0.96
C ARG A 93 2.51 -12.18 -0.69
N MET A 94 2.09 -10.92 -0.77
CA MET A 94 0.68 -10.54 -0.63
C MET A 94 -0.20 -11.14 -1.74
N LEU A 95 0.35 -11.32 -2.96
CA LEU A 95 -0.34 -11.97 -4.08
C LEU A 95 -0.40 -13.51 -3.95
N ALA A 96 0.72 -14.16 -3.63
CA ALA A 96 0.85 -15.63 -3.67
C ALA A 96 0.60 -16.31 -2.31
N GLY A 97 0.59 -15.55 -1.22
CA GLY A 97 0.56 -16.08 0.13
C GLY A 97 1.94 -16.57 0.59
N VAL A 98 1.99 -17.76 1.18
CA VAL A 98 3.19 -18.26 1.89
C VAL A 98 4.35 -18.58 0.93
N THR A 99 4.05 -19.11 -0.26
CA THR A 99 5.06 -19.56 -1.22
C THR A 99 5.12 -18.60 -2.41
N VAL A 100 6.15 -17.76 -2.46
CA VAL A 100 6.33 -16.77 -3.53
C VAL A 100 6.85 -17.42 -4.80
N THR A 101 6.03 -17.42 -5.85
CA THR A 101 6.36 -17.99 -7.16
C THR A 101 7.07 -16.98 -8.07
N LYS A 102 7.64 -17.45 -9.19
CA LYS A 102 8.20 -16.57 -10.23
C LYS A 102 7.12 -15.69 -10.88
N THR A 103 5.93 -16.25 -11.10
CA THR A 103 4.79 -15.52 -11.68
C THR A 103 4.29 -14.42 -10.75
N ALA A 104 4.27 -14.66 -9.44
CA ALA A 104 3.89 -13.65 -8.46
C ALA A 104 4.87 -12.48 -8.40
N ARG A 105 6.18 -12.74 -8.51
CA ARG A 105 7.20 -11.69 -8.61
C ARG A 105 7.04 -10.84 -9.86
N ALA A 106 6.84 -11.48 -11.01
CA ALA A 106 6.59 -10.78 -12.28
C ALA A 106 5.35 -9.87 -12.18
N ALA A 107 4.24 -10.39 -11.65
CA ALA A 107 3.03 -9.59 -11.44
C ALA A 107 3.26 -8.43 -10.45
N ALA A 108 3.98 -8.67 -9.35
CA ALA A 108 4.31 -7.62 -8.38
C ALA A 108 5.16 -6.50 -9.01
N ALA A 109 6.17 -6.85 -9.81
CA ALA A 109 6.99 -5.89 -10.54
C ALA A 109 6.15 -5.06 -11.51
N GLU A 110 5.27 -5.69 -12.29
CA GLU A 110 4.34 -4.99 -13.20
C GLU A 110 3.41 -4.02 -12.46
N MET A 111 2.86 -4.42 -11.30
CA MET A 111 2.01 -3.55 -10.49
C MET A 111 2.76 -2.32 -9.95
N ILE A 112 4.00 -2.51 -9.49
CA ILE A 112 4.84 -1.40 -9.00
C ILE A 112 5.21 -0.46 -10.15
N GLU A 113 5.53 -1.00 -11.32
CA GLU A 113 5.91 -0.20 -12.48
C GLU A 113 4.71 0.60 -13.03
N SER A 114 3.56 -0.04 -13.21
CA SER A 114 2.30 0.63 -13.59
C SER A 114 1.94 1.76 -12.61
N ALA A 115 2.17 1.53 -11.31
CA ALA A 115 2.00 2.58 -10.32
C ALA A 115 2.99 3.74 -10.58
N ARG A 116 4.28 3.47 -10.81
CA ARG A 116 5.29 4.51 -11.10
C ARG A 116 4.92 5.35 -12.31
N ASP A 117 4.45 4.75 -13.40
CA ASP A 117 4.08 5.48 -14.62
C ASP A 117 2.96 6.51 -14.39
N ARG A 118 2.05 6.28 -13.45
CA ARG A 118 1.01 7.26 -13.04
C ARG A 118 1.56 8.53 -12.38
N ARG A 119 2.87 8.65 -12.17
CA ARG A 119 3.52 9.92 -11.78
C ARG A 119 3.73 10.88 -12.97
N SER A 120 3.70 10.38 -14.20
CA SER A 120 3.72 11.20 -15.42
C SER A 120 2.36 11.81 -15.73
#